data_AF-A0A8C2TNA8-F1
#
_entry.id   AF-A0A8C2TNA8-F1
#
_cell.length_a   1.000
_cell.length_b   1.000
_cell.length_c   1.000
_cell.angle_alpha   90.00
_cell.angle_beta   90.00
_cell.angle_gamma   90.00
#
_symmetry.space_group_name_H-M   'P 1'
#
loop_
_entity.id
_entity.type
_entity.pdbx_description
1 polymer ?
#
loop_
_entity_poly.entity_id
_entity_poly.type
_entity_poly.pdbx_seq_one_letter_code
_entity_poly.pdbx_strand_id
1 'polypeptide(L)'
;RAKYPVIDFCEDNLVACTLDLFFAGTETTSTTIRWALLFMAMYPELQARVQAEIDAVIGQSRQPALEDRNNMPYTNAVIHEVQRKGNIIPFNALRLTVKDTVLAGFHVPKHSHCSWRRTFCFPSLKAIAKSLLFASRSCTLYQMIKTISTGWAGALLGLQHSTVNE
;
A
#
# COMPACT_ATOMS: atom_id res chain seq x y z
N ARG A 1 -37.86 -4.93 12.25
CA ARG A 1 -36.95 -5.33 13.36
C ARG A 1 -35.53 -5.30 12.80
N ALA A 2 -34.68 -4.40 13.31
CA ALA A 2 -33.39 -4.02 12.71
C ALA A 2 -32.47 -5.24 12.48
N LYS A 3 -31.84 -5.29 11.31
CA LYS A 3 -31.03 -6.42 10.80
C LYS A 3 -29.56 -6.00 10.66
N TYR A 4 -29.06 -5.19 11.60
CA TYR A 4 -27.68 -4.72 11.62
C TYR A 4 -27.05 -5.10 12.97
N PRO A 5 -25.83 -5.65 12.98
CA PRO A 5 -25.15 -5.95 14.23
C PRO A 5 -25.00 -4.64 15.01
N VAL A 6 -25.32 -4.70 16.30
CA VAL A 6 -24.99 -3.63 17.24
C VAL A 6 -23.48 -3.44 17.16
N ILE A 7 -23.04 -2.21 16.96
CA ILE A 7 -21.61 -1.86 16.93
C ILE A 7 -21.14 -1.97 18.36
N ASP A 8 -20.76 -3.17 18.77
CA ASP A 8 -20.32 -3.43 20.14
C ASP A 8 -18.84 -3.12 20.24
N PHE A 9 -18.50 -2.14 21.08
CA PHE A 9 -17.13 -1.77 21.40
C PHE A 9 -16.57 -2.81 22.38
N CYS A 10 -16.13 -3.94 21.83
CA CYS A 10 -15.42 -5.00 22.55
C CYS A 10 -13.90 -4.84 22.37
N GLU A 11 -13.13 -5.21 23.39
CA GLU A 11 -11.65 -5.25 23.36
C GLU A 11 -11.12 -6.05 22.17
N ASP A 12 -11.75 -7.18 21.82
CA ASP A 12 -11.33 -8.00 20.67
C ASP A 12 -11.45 -7.25 19.34
N ASN A 13 -12.52 -6.47 19.16
CA ASN A 13 -12.71 -5.62 17.98
C ASN A 13 -11.69 -4.48 17.95
N LEU A 14 -11.34 -3.92 19.11
CA LEU A 14 -10.32 -2.87 19.24
C LEU A 14 -8.93 -3.40 18.86
N VAL A 15 -8.56 -4.59 19.35
CA VAL A 15 -7.31 -5.27 18.99
C VAL A 15 -7.28 -5.56 17.49
N ALA A 16 -8.34 -6.14 16.93
CA ALA A 16 -8.43 -6.44 15.50
C ALA A 16 -8.29 -5.17 14.64
N CYS A 17 -9.01 -4.10 14.97
CA CYS A 17 -8.92 -2.82 14.24
C CYS A 17 -7.53 -2.18 14.32
N THR A 18 -6.88 -2.28 15.48
CA THR A 18 -5.52 -1.76 15.68
C THR A 18 -4.52 -2.53 14.83
N LEU A 19 -4.61 -3.87 14.80
CA LEU A 19 -3.77 -4.71 13.96
C LEU A 19 -3.97 -4.39 12.47
N ASP A 20 -5.22 -4.29 12.01
CA ASP A 20 -5.54 -3.94 10.63
C ASP A 20 -4.94 -2.58 10.23
N LEU A 21 -5.00 -1.58 11.11
CA LEU A 21 -4.41 -0.27 10.86
C LEU A 21 -2.89 -0.35 10.67
N PHE A 22 -2.18 -1.10 11.52
CA PHE A 22 -0.74 -1.26 11.41
C PHE A 22 -0.34 -2.04 10.15
N PHE A 23 -1.02 -3.13 9.84
CA PHE A 23 -0.74 -3.92 8.63
C PHE A 23 -1.03 -3.13 7.36
N ALA A 24 -2.23 -2.56 7.25
CA ALA A 24 -2.62 -1.78 6.08
C ALA A 24 -1.73 -0.57 5.87
N GLY A 25 -1.32 0.13 6.95
CA GLY A 25 -0.45 1.30 6.87
C GLY A 25 1.01 0.97 6.53
N THR A 26 1.59 -0.03 7.18
CA THR A 26 3.04 -0.29 7.12
C THR A 26 3.47 -0.89 5.78
N GLU A 27 2.81 -1.96 5.34
CA GLU A 27 3.20 -2.68 4.12
C GLU A 27 2.98 -1.82 2.87
N THR A 28 1.83 -1.12 2.79
CA THR A 28 1.49 -0.31 1.61
C THR A 28 2.35 0.94 1.51
N THR A 29 2.57 1.65 2.62
CA THR A 29 3.38 2.88 2.63
C THR A 29 4.85 2.58 2.38
N SER A 30 5.41 1.57 3.04
CA SER A 30 6.82 1.20 2.85
C SER A 30 7.11 0.77 1.41
N THR A 31 6.20 0.00 0.80
CA THR A 31 6.35 -0.42 -0.60
C THR A 31 6.20 0.77 -1.57
N THR A 32 5.33 1.74 -1.26
CA THR A 32 5.19 2.97 -2.06
C THR A 32 6.48 3.79 -2.05
N ILE A 33 7.09 3.97 -0.88
CA ILE A 33 8.36 4.69 -0.74
C ILE A 33 9.49 3.98 -1.49
N ARG A 34 9.55 2.63 -1.42
CA ARG A 34 10.53 1.86 -2.19
C ARG A 34 10.39 2.08 -3.70
N TRP A 35 9.17 2.08 -4.22
CA TRP A 35 8.92 2.40 -5.63
C TRP A 35 9.32 3.83 -5.96
N ALA A 36 9.00 4.81 -5.11
CA ALA A 36 9.37 6.20 -5.31
C ALA A 36 10.90 6.37 -5.41
N LEU A 37 11.65 5.80 -4.47
CA LEU A 37 13.11 5.82 -4.47
C LEU A 37 13.71 5.13 -5.70
N LEU A 38 13.14 3.98 -6.09
CA LEU A 38 13.56 3.27 -7.29
C LEU A 38 13.37 4.13 -8.55
N PHE A 39 12.21 4.79 -8.69
CA PHE A 39 11.96 5.65 -9.83
C PHE A 39 12.88 6.86 -9.85
N MET A 40 13.15 7.49 -8.70
CA MET A 40 14.13 8.59 -8.62
C MET A 40 15.54 8.13 -9.01
N ALA A 41 15.97 6.95 -8.56
CA ALA A 41 17.27 6.38 -8.92
C ALA A 41 17.38 5.98 -10.41
N MET A 42 16.27 5.60 -11.03
CA MET A 42 16.23 5.26 -12.46
C MET A 42 16.15 6.48 -13.37
N TYR A 43 15.57 7.58 -12.89
CA TYR A 43 15.30 8.80 -13.63
C TYR A 43 15.86 10.01 -12.84
N PRO A 44 17.19 10.23 -12.87
CA PRO A 44 17.84 11.30 -12.11
C PRO A 44 17.31 12.70 -12.47
N GLU A 45 16.79 12.89 -13.69
CA GLU A 45 16.15 14.12 -14.12
C GLU A 45 14.86 14.41 -13.33
N LEU A 46 14.09 13.39 -12.94
CA LEU A 46 12.90 13.56 -12.11
C LEU A 46 13.31 14.00 -10.71
N GLN A 47 14.35 13.35 -10.15
CA GLN A 47 14.90 13.69 -8.84
C GLN A 47 15.40 15.14 -8.81
N ALA A 48 16.16 15.58 -9.82
CA ALA A 48 16.65 16.95 -9.91
C ALA A 48 15.51 17.99 -9.96
N ARG A 49 14.44 17.70 -10.73
CA ARG A 49 13.28 18.59 -10.81
C ARG A 49 12.47 18.66 -9.52
N VAL A 50 12.29 17.53 -8.82
CA VAL A 50 11.64 17.50 -7.50
C VAL A 50 12.45 18.32 -6.50
N GLN A 51 13.77 18.14 -6.47
CA GLN A 51 14.64 18.91 -5.58
C GLN A 51 14.58 20.42 -5.87
N ALA A 52 14.60 20.81 -7.15
CA ALA A 52 14.48 22.21 -7.53
C ALA A 52 13.14 22.85 -7.11
N GLU A 53 12.03 22.11 -7.18
CA GLU A 53 10.74 22.59 -6.68
C GLU A 53 10.73 22.76 -5.16
N ILE A 54 11.30 21.79 -4.43
CA ILE A 54 11.44 21.86 -2.96
C ILE A 54 12.29 23.07 -2.56
N ASP A 55 13.44 23.26 -3.20
CA ASP A 55 14.34 24.37 -2.92
C ASP A 55 13.69 25.73 -3.24
N ALA A 56 12.84 25.80 -4.27
CA ALA A 56 12.13 27.02 -4.64
C ALA A 56 10.98 27.38 -3.68
N VAL A 57 10.24 26.39 -3.17
CA VAL A 57 9.04 26.61 -2.33
C VAL A 57 9.38 26.69 -0.84
N ILE A 58 10.25 25.81 -0.37
CA ILE A 58 10.57 25.64 1.06
C ILE A 58 11.88 26.35 1.40
N GLY A 59 12.86 26.31 0.49
CA GLY A 59 14.22 26.78 0.75
C GLY A 59 15.01 25.84 1.66
N GLN A 60 16.18 26.30 2.12
CA GLN A 60 17.07 25.51 2.99
C GLN A 60 16.90 25.78 4.50
N SER A 61 16.06 26.75 4.87
CA SER A 61 15.95 27.24 6.25
C SER A 61 15.00 26.43 7.12
N ARG A 62 14.07 25.66 6.53
CA ARG A 62 13.03 24.93 7.26
C ARG A 62 12.73 23.56 6.65
N GLN A 63 12.12 22.69 7.45
CA GLN A 63 11.64 21.38 6.99
C GLN A 63 10.29 21.50 6.25
N PRO A 64 9.97 20.57 5.33
CA PRO A 64 8.67 20.51 4.67
C PRO A 64 7.51 20.29 5.65
N ALA A 65 6.42 21.03 5.46
CA ALA A 65 5.16 20.87 6.21
C ALA A 65 4.01 20.45 5.28
N LEU A 66 2.90 19.96 5.84
CA LEU A 66 1.74 19.55 5.04
C LEU A 66 1.11 20.72 4.27
N GLU A 67 1.24 21.94 4.78
CA GLU A 67 0.75 23.18 4.16
C GLU A 67 1.42 23.46 2.82
N ASP A 68 2.69 23.04 2.65
CA ASP A 68 3.48 23.25 1.43
C ASP A 68 2.98 22.40 0.25
N ARG A 69 2.17 21.38 0.53
CA ARG A 69 1.69 20.43 -0.48
C ARG A 69 1.02 21.12 -1.66
N ASN A 70 0.22 22.15 -1.41
CA ASN A 70 -0.52 22.86 -2.46
C ASN A 70 0.41 23.69 -3.36
N ASN A 71 1.58 24.05 -2.86
CA ASN A 71 2.59 24.83 -3.58
C ASN A 71 3.60 23.95 -4.32
N MET A 72 3.52 22.60 -4.20
CA MET A 72 4.42 21.65 -4.85
C MET A 72 3.67 20.74 -5.85
N PRO A 73 3.11 21.29 -6.93
CA PRO A 73 2.31 20.52 -7.89
C PRO A 73 3.11 19.44 -8.62
N TYR A 74 4.39 19.65 -8.92
CA TYR A 74 5.21 18.68 -9.63
C TYR A 74 5.52 17.46 -8.75
N THR A 75 5.91 17.69 -7.50
CA THR A 75 6.14 16.63 -6.52
C THR A 75 4.87 15.82 -6.28
N ASN A 76 3.71 16.49 -6.16
CA ASN A 76 2.42 15.79 -6.04
C ASN A 76 2.11 14.94 -7.29
N ALA A 77 2.38 15.46 -8.49
CA ALA A 77 2.21 14.70 -9.73
C ALA A 77 3.15 13.47 -9.81
N VAL A 78 4.41 13.60 -9.38
CA VAL A 78 5.36 12.48 -9.31
C VAL A 78 4.85 11.41 -8.35
N ILE A 79 4.38 11.78 -7.15
CA ILE A 79 3.81 10.82 -6.19
C ILE A 79 2.63 10.07 -6.79
N HIS A 80 1.72 10.77 -7.47
CA HIS A 80 0.58 10.14 -8.15
C HIS A 80 1.03 9.17 -9.25
N GLU A 81 2.07 9.51 -10.01
CA GLU A 81 2.61 8.64 -11.05
C GLU A 81 3.31 7.40 -10.46
N VAL A 82 4.01 7.55 -9.32
CA VAL A 82 4.57 6.42 -8.57
C VAL A 82 3.46 5.47 -8.13
N GLN A 83 2.37 5.98 -7.57
CA GLN A 83 1.23 5.15 -7.15
C GLN A 83 0.57 4.45 -8.35
N ARG A 84 0.46 5.15 -9.50
CA ARG A 84 -0.09 4.60 -10.74
C ARG A 84 0.77 3.46 -11.31
N LYS A 85 2.10 3.63 -11.33
CA LYS A 85 3.05 2.65 -11.90
C LYS A 85 3.40 1.52 -10.93
N GLY A 86 3.56 1.81 -9.65
CA GLY A 86 3.96 0.85 -8.63
C GLY A 86 2.87 -0.16 -8.28
N ASN A 87 1.59 0.20 -8.46
CA ASN A 87 0.39 -0.62 -8.28
C ASN A 87 0.54 -1.79 -7.30
N ILE A 88 0.69 -1.45 -6.02
CA ILE A 88 1.07 -2.39 -4.94
C ILE A 88 -0.01 -3.43 -4.66
N ILE A 89 -1.27 -3.10 -4.95
CA ILE A 89 -2.43 -3.97 -4.77
C ILE A 89 -3.16 -4.07 -6.12
N PRO A 90 -2.66 -4.89 -7.06
CA PRO A 90 -3.23 -5.01 -8.41
C PRO A 90 -4.62 -5.68 -8.40
N PHE A 91 -4.87 -6.51 -7.40
CA PHE A 91 -6.17 -7.10 -7.11
C PHE A 91 -6.65 -6.51 -5.78
N ASN A 92 -7.69 -5.69 -5.82
CA ASN A 92 -8.27 -5.16 -4.60
C ASN A 92 -8.83 -6.30 -3.73
N ALA A 93 -9.09 -6.00 -2.45
CA ALA A 93 -9.69 -6.97 -1.52
C ALA A 93 -10.94 -7.62 -2.15
N LEU A 94 -11.07 -8.94 -1.95
CA LEU A 94 -12.18 -9.72 -2.46
C LEU A 94 -13.48 -9.17 -1.89
N ARG A 95 -14.42 -8.83 -2.77
CA ARG A 95 -15.79 -8.46 -2.40
C ARG A 95 -16.69 -9.67 -2.62
N LEU A 96 -17.73 -9.79 -1.80
CA LEU A 96 -18.75 -10.83 -1.94
C LEU A 96 -20.10 -10.19 -2.25
N THR A 97 -20.82 -10.71 -3.24
CA THR A 97 -22.17 -10.22 -3.57
C THR A 97 -23.18 -10.68 -2.53
N VAL A 98 -23.80 -9.72 -1.83
CA VAL A 98 -24.82 -9.98 -0.80
C VAL A 98 -26.18 -10.36 -1.39
N LYS A 99 -26.45 -9.95 -2.63
CA LYS A 99 -27.66 -10.23 -3.41
C LYS A 99 -27.32 -10.35 -4.90
N ASP A 100 -28.21 -10.97 -5.66
CA ASP A 100 -28.11 -11.01 -7.13
C ASP A 100 -28.09 -9.58 -7.67
N THR A 101 -27.17 -9.31 -8.58
CA THR A 101 -26.98 -7.97 -9.15
C THR A 101 -26.56 -8.05 -10.60
N VAL A 102 -26.92 -7.06 -11.39
CA VAL A 102 -26.43 -6.91 -12.76
C VAL A 102 -25.30 -5.87 -12.75
N LEU A 103 -24.10 -6.27 -13.18
CA LEU A 103 -22.94 -5.40 -13.31
C LEU A 103 -22.58 -5.27 -14.79
N ALA A 104 -22.68 -4.07 -15.35
CA ALA A 104 -22.36 -3.79 -16.76
C ALA A 104 -23.04 -4.76 -17.76
N GLY A 105 -24.28 -5.16 -17.47
CA GLY A 105 -25.05 -6.12 -18.29
C GLY A 105 -24.82 -7.59 -17.95
N PHE A 106 -23.85 -7.93 -17.10
CA PHE A 106 -23.61 -9.30 -16.64
C PHE A 106 -24.41 -9.60 -15.37
N HIS A 107 -25.14 -10.71 -15.36
CA HIS A 107 -25.82 -11.19 -14.15
C HIS A 107 -24.81 -11.85 -13.21
N VAL A 108 -24.64 -11.28 -12.01
CA VAL A 108 -23.76 -11.79 -10.97
C VAL A 108 -24.61 -12.37 -9.83
N PRO A 109 -24.56 -13.70 -9.61
CA PRO A 109 -25.37 -14.34 -8.59
C PRO A 109 -24.84 -14.06 -7.19
N LYS A 110 -25.72 -14.15 -6.19
CA LYS A 110 -25.42 -14.04 -4.77
C LYS A 110 -24.30 -15.00 -4.37
N HIS A 111 -23.48 -14.58 -3.40
CA HIS A 111 -22.29 -15.31 -2.94
C HIS A 111 -21.14 -15.47 -3.96
N SER A 112 -21.15 -14.71 -5.06
CA SER A 112 -20.01 -14.63 -5.97
C SER A 112 -18.89 -13.76 -5.38
N HIS A 113 -17.65 -14.22 -5.52
CA HIS A 113 -16.45 -13.43 -5.22
C HIS A 113 -16.11 -12.54 -6.41
N CYS A 114 -16.05 -11.23 -6.17
CA CYS A 114 -15.67 -10.24 -7.16
C CYS A 114 -14.45 -9.47 -6.66
N SER A 115 -13.34 -9.54 -7.40
CA SER A 115 -12.19 -8.64 -7.18
C SER A 115 -12.19 -7.56 -8.24
N TRP A 116 -11.99 -6.32 -7.80
CA TRP A 116 -11.71 -5.23 -8.74
C TRP A 116 -10.23 -5.26 -9.12
N ARG A 117 -9.99 -5.50 -10.40
CA ARG A 117 -8.66 -5.32 -10.98
C ARG A 117 -8.35 -3.83 -11.03
N ARG A 118 -7.37 -3.39 -10.26
CA ARG A 118 -6.80 -2.04 -10.35
C ARG A 118 -5.74 -2.13 -11.45
N THR A 119 -6.14 -1.88 -12.70
CA THR A 119 -5.39 -1.87 -13.98
C THR A 119 -4.07 -2.68 -14.08
N PHE A 120 -3.97 -3.57 -15.08
CA PHE A 120 -2.71 -4.23 -15.46
C PHE A 120 -1.69 -3.19 -15.96
N CYS A 121 -0.77 -2.76 -15.09
CA CYS A 121 0.49 -2.15 -15.53
C CYS A 121 1.54 -3.25 -15.40
N PHE A 122 1.81 -3.99 -16.47
CA PHE A 122 2.96 -4.90 -16.50
C PHE A 122 4.21 -4.05 -16.26
N PRO A 123 4.90 -4.17 -15.11
CA PRO A 123 6.24 -3.63 -15.01
C PRO A 123 7.05 -4.46 -16.00
N SER A 124 7.74 -3.83 -16.96
CA SER A 124 8.67 -4.54 -17.83
C SER A 124 9.56 -5.45 -16.97
N LEU A 125 9.76 -6.71 -17.36
CA LEU A 125 10.65 -7.66 -16.67
C LEU A 125 12.02 -7.05 -16.32
N LYS A 126 12.48 -6.08 -17.12
CA LYS A 126 13.71 -5.30 -16.89
C LYS A 126 13.66 -4.41 -15.64
N ALA A 127 12.49 -3.83 -15.32
CA ALA A 127 12.28 -3.03 -14.12
C ALA A 127 12.30 -3.90 -12.87
N ILE A 128 11.61 -5.06 -12.90
CA ILE A 128 11.63 -6.04 -11.80
C ILE A 128 13.06 -6.58 -11.59
N ALA A 129 13.80 -6.88 -12.67
CA ALA A 129 15.17 -7.33 -12.57
C ALA A 129 16.11 -6.26 -11.98
N LYS A 130 15.95 -4.97 -12.33
CA LYS A 130 16.71 -3.87 -11.71
C LYS A 130 16.34 -3.66 -10.24
N SER A 131 15.06 -3.79 -9.87
CA SER A 131 14.63 -3.76 -8.47
C SER A 131 15.20 -4.92 -7.66
N LEU A 132 15.26 -6.11 -8.24
CA LEU A 132 15.87 -7.30 -7.61
C LEU A 132 17.39 -7.17 -7.49
N LEU A 133 18.07 -6.58 -8.48
CA LEU A 133 19.50 -6.25 -8.41
C LEU A 133 19.81 -5.18 -7.35
N PHE A 134 18.93 -4.20 -7.18
CA PHE A 134 19.05 -3.21 -6.10
C PHE A 134 18.73 -3.83 -4.73
N ALA A 135 17.72 -4.69 -4.64
CA ALA A 135 17.40 -5.45 -3.43
C ALA A 135 18.54 -6.41 -3.01
N SER A 136 19.31 -6.94 -3.97
CA SER A 136 20.52 -7.72 -3.72
C SER A 136 21.67 -6.90 -3.14
N ARG A 137 21.72 -5.58 -3.36
CA ARG A 137 22.76 -4.69 -2.82
C ARG A 137 22.39 -4.06 -1.48
N SER A 138 21.10 -4.03 -1.12
CA SER A 138 20.59 -3.53 0.17
C SER A 138 20.21 -4.67 1.14
N CYS A 139 21.08 -5.69 1.26
CA CYS A 139 20.85 -6.89 2.07
C CYS A 139 20.39 -6.57 3.51
N THR A 140 20.87 -5.48 4.10
CA THR A 140 20.50 -5.03 5.45
C THR A 140 19.03 -4.59 5.54
N LEU A 141 18.50 -3.88 4.55
CA LEU A 141 17.13 -3.37 4.57
C LEU A 141 16.12 -4.48 4.22
N TYR A 142 16.43 -5.31 3.23
CA TYR A 142 15.60 -6.47 2.88
C TYR A 142 15.51 -7.47 4.04
N GLN A 143 16.61 -7.74 4.76
CA GLN A 143 16.58 -8.59 5.96
C GLN A 143 15.80 -7.95 7.11
N MET A 144 15.88 -6.64 7.30
CA MET A 144 15.10 -5.95 8.34
C MET A 144 13.59 -6.01 8.05
N ILE A 145 13.18 -5.78 6.79
CA ILE A 145 11.79 -5.88 6.34
C ILE A 145 11.29 -7.33 6.39
N LYS A 146 12.12 -8.29 5.96
CA LYS A 146 11.77 -9.71 6.00
C LYS A 146 11.63 -10.18 7.45
N THR A 147 12.47 -9.70 8.37
CA THR A 147 12.38 -10.00 9.81
C THR A 147 11.11 -9.42 10.44
N ILE A 148 10.70 -8.22 10.02
CA ILE A 148 9.40 -7.64 10.42
C ILE A 148 8.25 -8.48 9.83
N SER A 149 8.27 -8.77 8.53
CA SER A 149 7.22 -9.57 7.87
C SER A 149 7.11 -11.01 8.42
N THR A 150 8.22 -11.70 8.67
CA THR A 150 8.23 -13.08 9.20
C THR A 150 7.98 -13.12 10.71
N GLY A 151 8.42 -12.11 11.46
CA GLY A 151 8.11 -11.99 12.89
C GLY A 151 6.60 -11.82 13.14
N TRP A 152 5.94 -11.06 12.28
CA TRP A 152 4.49 -10.87 12.35
C TRP A 152 3.68 -12.04 11.78
N ALA A 153 4.18 -12.76 10.77
CA ALA A 153 3.57 -14.02 10.32
C ALA A 153 3.59 -15.10 11.43
N GLY A 154 4.66 -15.14 12.25
CA GLY A 154 4.74 -15.99 13.43
C GLY A 154 3.75 -15.57 14.53
N ALA A 155 3.54 -14.26 14.74
CA ALA A 155 2.54 -13.76 15.68
C ALA A 155 1.10 -14.05 15.23
N LEU A 156 0.82 -14.03 13.92
CA LEU A 156 -0.49 -14.38 13.36
C LEU A 156 -0.84 -15.87 13.57
N LEU A 157 0.13 -16.76 13.36
CA LEU A 157 -0.04 -18.20 13.63
C LEU A 157 -0.16 -18.49 15.14
N GLY A 158 0.52 -17.72 15.99
CA GLY A 158 0.39 -17.82 17.44
C GLY A 158 -0.98 -17.39 17.95
N LEU A 159 -1.54 -16.30 17.42
CA LEU A 159 -2.86 -15.79 17.82
C LEU A 159 -4.03 -16.65 17.31
N GLN A 160 -3.92 -17.24 16.11
CA GLN A 160 -4.95 -18.19 15.62
C GLN A 160 -5.00 -19.50 16.41
N HIS A 161 -3.92 -19.90 17.08
CA HIS A 161 -3.89 -21.12 17.89
C HIS A 161 -4.47 -20.91 19.31
N SER A 162 -4.55 -19.65 19.78
CA SER A 162 -5.17 -19.30 21.06
C SER A 162 -6.69 -19.15 20.98
N THR A 163 -7.24 -18.76 19.82
CA THR A 163 -8.71 -18.60 19.63
C THR A 163 -9.46 -19.89 19.28
N VAL A 164 -8.79 -21.04 19.27
CA VAL A 164 -9.39 -22.36 18.99
C VAL A 164 -9.48 -23.24 20.26
N ASN A 165 -8.88 -22.80 21.37
CA ASN A 165 -8.83 -23.57 22.62
C ASN A 165 -9.56 -22.91 23.81
N GLU A 166 -10.45 -21.93 23.56
CA GLU A 166 -11.52 -21.54 24.50
C GLU A 166 -12.89 -21.62 23.83
#